data_AF-A0A8T7H648-F1
#
_entry.id   AF-A0A8T7H648-F1
#
_cell.length_a   1.000
_cell.length_b   1.000
_cell.length_c   1.000
_cell.angle_alpha   90.00
_cell.angle_beta   90.00
_cell.angle_gamma   90.00
#
_symmetry.space_group_name_H-M   'P 1'
#
loop_
_entity.id
_entity.type
_entity.pdbx_description
1 polymer ?
#
loop_
_entity_poly.entity_id
_entity_poly.type
_entity_poly.pdbx_seq_one_letter_code
_entity_poly.pdbx_strand_id
1 'polypeptide(L)'
;MSREEMDAIAKGRLVGIAREWYEQMRDGIVPFVRLPTRTKQNIEYDDESEVWKYGDKESTRAATTEKSAVHLLKMAYVIGFLKQQLVENRSSTLRELYYISEGWRRAKFSAQDESNLLVEDLEIITDVQREAFHLRPEEDGASIFGPLRIRETTRRGVREMHCQEDVGEAGYPIPNNVDTLDFVDHDAKFVIAIETGGMYARLMENGFDEEYGAILVHLKGQPARSTRRVLRRLNDSLDLPVVVFTDGDPWSYRIYASVAYGSIKSAHMSELLATPQAQFVGVQP
;
A
#
# COMPACT_ATOMS: atom_id res chain seq x y z
N MET A 1 -8.09 -12.93 -7.84
CA MET A 1 -7.63 -14.02 -6.96
C MET A 1 -8.46 -13.98 -5.69
N SER A 2 -8.89 -15.13 -5.17
CA SER A 2 -9.66 -15.16 -3.94
C SER A 2 -8.78 -14.82 -2.73
N ARG A 3 -9.38 -14.29 -1.66
CA ARG A 3 -8.64 -13.95 -0.42
C ARG A 3 -7.90 -15.15 0.17
N GLU A 4 -8.50 -16.34 0.10
CA GLU A 4 -7.91 -17.57 0.62
C GLU A 4 -6.69 -18.02 -0.20
N GLU A 5 -6.70 -17.79 -1.52
CA GLU A 5 -5.55 -18.05 -2.39
C GLU A 5 -4.38 -17.10 -2.06
N MET A 6 -4.68 -15.82 -1.84
CA MET A 6 -3.68 -14.83 -1.45
C MET A 6 -3.07 -15.15 -0.08
N ASP A 7 -3.89 -15.54 0.89
CA ASP A 7 -3.43 -15.95 2.22
C ASP A 7 -2.55 -17.21 2.13
N ALA A 8 -2.90 -18.16 1.26
CA ALA A 8 -2.10 -19.37 1.03
C ALA A 8 -0.75 -19.06 0.37
N ILE A 9 -0.72 -18.16 -0.61
CA ILE A 9 0.51 -17.72 -1.29
C ILE A 9 1.40 -16.95 -0.31
N ALA A 10 0.84 -15.99 0.43
CA ALA A 10 1.54 -15.21 1.43
C ALA A 10 2.18 -16.12 2.49
N LYS A 11 1.41 -17.08 3.02
CA LYS A 11 1.91 -18.08 3.97
C LYS A 11 2.99 -18.97 3.35
N GLY A 12 2.81 -19.41 2.11
CA GLY A 12 3.77 -20.23 1.38
C GLY A 12 5.11 -19.52 1.22
N ARG A 13 5.11 -18.27 0.78
CA ARG A 13 6.30 -17.40 0.62
C ARG A 13 6.99 -17.14 1.95
N LEU A 14 6.24 -16.78 3.00
CA LEU A 14 6.78 -16.57 4.35
C LEU A 14 7.46 -17.82 4.93
N VAL A 15 6.82 -18.99 4.78
CA VAL A 15 7.41 -20.27 5.23
C VAL A 15 8.58 -20.69 4.35
N GLY A 16 8.58 -20.30 3.07
CA GLY A 16 9.70 -20.48 2.14
C GLY A 16 10.99 -19.88 2.68
N ILE A 17 10.95 -18.63 3.15
CA ILE A 17 12.11 -17.94 3.76
C ILE A 17 12.64 -18.74 4.96
N ALA A 18 11.76 -19.18 5.86
CA ALA A 18 12.16 -19.96 7.02
C ALA A 18 12.74 -21.34 6.64
N ARG A 19 12.24 -21.94 5.55
CA ARG A 19 12.76 -23.21 5.02
C ARG A 19 14.15 -23.04 4.42
N GLU A 20 14.39 -21.97 3.67
CA GLU A 20 15.72 -21.66 3.13
C GLU A 20 16.75 -21.47 4.24
N TRP A 21 16.40 -20.75 5.31
CA TRP A 21 17.30 -20.62 6.46
C TRP A 21 17.56 -21.96 7.15
N TYR A 22 16.54 -22.82 7.26
CA TYR A 22 16.71 -24.15 7.83
C TYR A 22 17.65 -25.03 6.98
N GLU A 23 17.49 -25.01 5.66
CA GLU A 23 18.36 -25.73 4.73
C GLU A 23 19.80 -25.21 4.80
N GLN A 24 20.00 -23.89 4.80
CA GLN A 24 21.32 -23.28 4.98
C GLN A 24 21.98 -23.74 6.29
N MET A 25 21.25 -23.71 7.42
CA MET A 25 21.77 -24.17 8.71
C MET A 25 22.09 -25.67 8.71
N ARG A 26 21.23 -26.50 8.09
CA ARG A 26 21.43 -27.95 7.98
C ARG A 26 22.70 -28.27 7.19
N ASP A 27 22.97 -27.50 6.14
CA ASP A 27 24.11 -27.67 5.25
C ASP A 27 25.39 -27.01 5.82
N GLY A 28 25.35 -26.51 7.06
CA GLY A 28 26.48 -25.88 7.75
C GLY A 28 26.82 -24.47 7.28
N ILE A 29 25.95 -23.87 6.48
CA ILE A 29 26.09 -22.51 5.94
C ILE A 29 25.49 -21.52 6.93
N VAL A 30 26.20 -20.42 7.18
CA VAL A 30 25.67 -19.32 8.00
C VAL A 30 24.46 -18.72 7.29
N PRO A 31 23.29 -18.62 7.94
CA PRO A 31 22.07 -18.19 7.28
C PRO A 31 22.23 -16.75 6.76
N PHE A 32 21.77 -16.52 5.54
CA PHE A 32 21.82 -15.22 4.90
C PHE A 32 20.53 -14.93 4.13
N VAL A 33 20.26 -13.65 3.95
CA VAL A 33 19.15 -13.14 3.12
C VAL A 33 19.72 -12.19 2.09
N ARG A 34 19.24 -12.29 0.85
CA ARG A 34 19.52 -11.31 -0.20
C ARG A 34 18.37 -10.31 -0.24
N LEU A 35 18.72 -9.03 -0.18
CA LEU A 35 17.80 -7.91 -0.18
C LEU A 35 18.26 -6.90 -1.23
N PRO A 36 17.43 -6.45 -2.16
CA PRO A 36 17.82 -5.38 -3.07
C PRO A 36 18.15 -4.10 -2.30
N THR A 37 19.12 -3.37 -2.82
CA THR A 37 19.69 -2.21 -2.13
C THR A 37 18.75 -1.01 -2.28
N ARG A 38 18.35 -0.41 -1.17
CA ARG A 38 17.38 0.71 -1.11
C ARG A 38 18.03 2.10 -1.25
N THR A 39 19.03 2.25 -2.10
CA THR A 39 19.69 3.55 -2.31
C THR A 39 19.14 4.24 -3.55
N LYS A 40 19.15 5.59 -3.57
CA LYS A 40 18.78 6.39 -4.76
C LYS A 40 19.56 5.99 -6.03
N GLN A 41 20.72 5.35 -5.86
CA GLN A 41 21.61 4.88 -6.92
C GLN A 41 21.27 3.47 -7.44
N ASN A 42 20.24 2.83 -6.89
CA ASN A 42 19.74 1.52 -7.30
C ASN A 42 18.27 1.59 -7.74
N ILE A 43 17.84 2.76 -8.21
CA ILE A 43 16.49 2.94 -8.73
C ILE A 43 16.65 3.31 -10.19
N GLU A 44 15.98 2.57 -11.05
CA GLU A 44 15.98 2.76 -12.49
C GLU A 44 14.55 3.06 -12.92
N TYR A 45 14.41 4.00 -13.84
CA TYR A 45 13.11 4.30 -14.45
C TYR A 45 12.89 3.28 -15.56
N ASP A 46 11.77 2.58 -15.52
CA ASP A 46 11.42 1.61 -16.54
C ASP A 46 10.52 2.27 -17.59
N ASP A 47 11.04 2.45 -18.80
CA ASP A 47 10.34 3.15 -19.89
C ASP A 47 9.09 2.39 -20.38
N GLU A 48 9.01 1.06 -20.20
CA GLU A 48 7.83 0.27 -20.62
C GLU A 48 6.65 0.39 -19.64
N SER A 49 6.94 0.42 -18.34
CA SER A 49 5.90 0.50 -17.30
C SER A 49 5.68 1.91 -16.76
N GLU A 50 6.46 2.88 -17.24
CA GLU A 50 6.48 4.30 -16.83
C GLU A 50 6.65 4.51 -15.32
N VAL A 51 7.22 3.52 -14.62
CA VAL A 51 7.37 3.54 -13.16
C VAL A 51 8.81 3.32 -12.73
N TRP A 52 9.14 3.83 -11.53
CA TRP A 52 10.44 3.60 -10.90
C TRP A 52 10.51 2.20 -10.29
N LYS A 53 11.52 1.42 -10.70
CA LYS A 53 11.83 0.06 -10.20
C LYS A 53 13.18 0.03 -9.50
N TYR A 54 13.39 -0.99 -8.66
CA TYR A 54 14.73 -1.25 -8.14
C TYR A 54 15.60 -1.91 -9.22
N GLY A 55 16.82 -1.42 -9.39
CA GLY A 55 17.83 -2.04 -10.24
C GLY A 55 18.48 -3.26 -9.59
N ASP A 56 19.48 -3.83 -10.27
CA ASP A 56 20.05 -5.15 -9.97
C ASP A 56 20.93 -5.24 -8.71
N LYS A 57 21.19 -4.14 -7.98
CA LYS A 57 22.13 -4.20 -6.84
C LYS A 57 21.49 -4.87 -5.64
N GLU A 58 21.90 -6.10 -5.37
CA GLU A 58 21.54 -6.82 -4.15
C GLU A 58 22.57 -6.63 -3.02
N SER A 59 22.06 -6.53 -1.79
CA SER A 59 22.81 -6.57 -0.56
C SER A 59 22.56 -7.91 0.14
N THR A 60 23.63 -8.66 0.42
CA THR A 60 23.53 -9.91 1.17
C THR A 60 23.77 -9.65 2.64
N ARG A 61 22.78 -9.97 3.48
CA ARG A 61 22.91 -9.92 4.95
C ARG A 61 23.08 -11.33 5.49
N ALA A 62 24.31 -11.71 5.80
CA ALA A 62 24.63 -12.96 6.48
C ALA A 62 24.68 -12.79 8.00
N ALA A 63 24.30 -13.83 8.75
CA ALA A 63 24.38 -13.89 10.22
C ALA A 63 25.82 -13.98 10.78
N THR A 64 26.80 -13.38 10.10
CA THR A 64 28.22 -13.40 10.49
C THR A 64 28.56 -12.40 11.58
N THR A 65 27.75 -11.35 11.73
CA THR A 65 27.92 -10.32 12.77
C THR A 65 26.74 -10.35 13.74
N GLU A 66 26.97 -9.93 14.99
CA GLU A 66 25.92 -9.87 16.03
C GLU A 66 24.70 -9.05 15.55
N LYS A 67 24.93 -7.90 14.91
CA LYS A 67 23.86 -7.04 14.39
C LYS A 67 23.01 -7.76 13.33
N SER A 68 23.64 -8.43 12.38
CA SER A 68 22.92 -9.18 11.35
C SER A 68 22.20 -10.41 11.91
N ALA A 69 22.80 -11.10 12.88
CA ALA A 69 22.18 -12.24 13.55
C ALA A 69 20.93 -11.81 14.34
N VAL A 70 20.99 -10.68 15.06
CA VAL A 70 19.82 -10.10 15.75
C VAL A 70 18.74 -9.68 14.76
N HIS A 71 19.12 -9.11 13.61
CA HIS A 71 18.17 -8.74 12.57
C HIS A 71 17.43 -9.96 11.98
N LEU A 72 18.16 -11.04 11.66
CA LEU A 72 17.55 -12.29 11.18
C LEU A 72 16.67 -12.94 12.25
N LEU A 73 17.07 -12.86 13.52
CA LEU A 73 16.24 -13.30 14.64
C LEU A 73 14.91 -12.51 14.67
N LYS A 74 14.97 -11.18 14.62
CA LYS A 74 13.76 -10.32 14.56
C LYS A 74 12.89 -10.69 13.37
N MET A 75 13.49 -10.94 12.21
CA MET A 75 12.77 -11.33 11.00
C MET A 75 12.05 -12.67 11.17
N ALA A 76 12.69 -13.66 11.78
CA ALA A 76 12.07 -14.94 12.09
C ALA A 76 10.87 -14.80 13.04
N TYR A 77 10.97 -13.94 14.07
CA TYR A 77 9.86 -13.66 14.98
C TYR A 77 8.69 -12.99 14.26
N VAL A 78 8.95 -12.01 13.38
CA VAL A 78 7.90 -11.36 12.58
C VAL A 78 7.24 -12.37 11.64
N ILE A 79 8.01 -13.20 10.93
CA ILE A 79 7.45 -14.25 10.06
C ILE A 79 6.54 -15.19 10.87
N GLY A 80 6.98 -15.61 12.05
CA GLY A 80 6.18 -16.45 12.96
C GLY A 80 4.88 -15.77 13.40
N PHE A 81 4.96 -14.49 13.75
CA PHE A 81 3.80 -13.67 14.10
C PHE A 81 2.82 -13.53 12.94
N LEU A 82 3.28 -13.17 11.74
CA LEU A 82 2.44 -13.02 10.55
C LEU A 82 1.77 -14.35 10.16
N LYS A 83 2.51 -15.46 10.24
CA LYS A 83 1.94 -16.80 10.03
C LYS A 83 0.80 -17.09 11.00
N GLN A 84 0.94 -16.73 12.27
CA GLN A 84 -0.11 -16.92 13.27
C GLN A 84 -1.32 -16.02 12.97
N GLN A 85 -1.11 -14.76 12.60
CA GLN A 85 -2.17 -13.82 12.22
C GLN A 85 -2.99 -14.32 11.02
N LEU A 86 -2.32 -14.88 10.01
CA LEU A 86 -2.97 -15.48 8.83
C LEU A 86 -3.83 -16.69 9.23
N VAL A 87 -3.32 -17.57 10.11
CA VAL A 87 -4.07 -18.75 10.57
C VAL A 87 -5.27 -18.37 11.45
N GLU A 88 -5.10 -17.38 12.33
CA GLU A 88 -6.18 -16.90 13.20
C GLU A 88 -7.15 -15.93 12.50
N ASN A 89 -6.90 -15.58 11.24
CA ASN A 89 -7.62 -14.56 10.46
C ASN A 89 -7.76 -13.21 11.21
N ARG A 90 -6.70 -12.87 11.96
CA ARG A 90 -6.58 -11.63 12.70
C ARG A 90 -5.73 -10.64 11.89
N SER A 91 -5.94 -9.36 12.19
CA SER A 91 -5.26 -8.25 11.53
C SER A 91 -4.65 -7.36 12.58
N SER A 92 -3.44 -6.87 12.33
CA SER A 92 -2.72 -5.99 13.25
C SER A 92 -2.19 -4.75 12.56
N THR A 93 -2.02 -3.67 13.30
CA THR A 93 -1.36 -2.46 12.79
C THR A 93 0.16 -2.53 12.94
N LEU A 94 0.88 -1.67 12.22
CA LEU A 94 2.34 -1.56 12.35
C LEU A 94 2.78 -1.13 13.76
N ARG A 95 1.98 -0.31 14.48
CA ARG A 95 2.25 0.02 15.89
C ARG A 95 1.95 -1.13 16.83
N GLU A 96 0.88 -1.89 16.59
CA GLU A 96 0.61 -3.10 17.38
C GLU A 96 1.75 -4.10 17.26
N LEU A 97 2.29 -4.30 16.05
CA LEU A 97 3.48 -5.12 15.85
C LEU A 97 4.67 -4.62 16.69
N TYR A 98 4.87 -3.31 16.77
CA TYR A 98 5.92 -2.70 17.60
C TYR A 98 5.70 -3.01 19.10
N TYR A 99 4.49 -2.85 19.63
CA TYR A 99 4.17 -3.16 21.02
C TYR A 99 4.29 -4.65 21.35
N ILE A 100 3.82 -5.53 20.45
CA ILE A 100 3.95 -6.98 20.63
C ILE A 100 5.41 -7.41 20.67
N SER A 101 6.28 -6.73 19.91
CA SER A 101 7.72 -6.99 19.91
C SER A 101 8.39 -6.75 21.26
N GLU A 102 7.83 -5.91 22.14
CA GLU A 102 8.36 -5.71 23.50
C GLU A 102 8.38 -7.03 24.30
N GLY A 103 7.44 -7.94 24.00
CA GLY A 103 7.41 -9.29 24.57
C GLY A 103 8.49 -10.23 24.06
N TRP A 104 9.20 -9.89 22.97
CA TRP A 104 10.16 -10.78 22.30
C TRP A 104 11.58 -10.73 22.87
N ARG A 105 11.76 -10.12 24.06
CA ARG A 105 13.04 -10.02 24.78
C ARG A 105 14.17 -9.46 23.91
N ARG A 106 15.05 -10.33 23.38
CA ARG A 106 16.20 -9.98 22.52
C ARG A 106 15.78 -9.56 21.11
N ALA A 107 14.59 -9.94 20.67
CA ALA A 107 14.03 -9.58 19.37
C ALA A 107 13.11 -8.35 19.43
N LYS A 108 13.17 -7.53 20.49
CA LYS A 108 12.39 -6.28 20.56
C LYS A 108 12.87 -5.24 19.54
N PHE A 109 11.94 -4.47 19.00
CA PHE A 109 12.30 -3.30 18.19
C PHE A 109 12.76 -2.15 19.09
N SER A 110 13.79 -1.42 18.63
CA SER A 110 14.26 -0.21 19.33
C SER A 110 13.48 1.03 18.91
N ALA A 111 12.90 1.03 17.72
CA ALA A 111 12.09 2.10 17.16
C ALA A 111 11.07 1.55 16.17
N GLN A 112 9.97 2.27 15.95
CA GLN A 112 8.95 1.91 14.95
C GLN A 112 9.52 1.88 13.52
N ASP A 113 10.52 2.70 13.22
CA ASP A 113 11.20 2.65 11.92
C ASP A 113 11.86 1.29 11.66
N GLU A 114 12.30 0.59 12.71
CA GLU A 114 12.92 -0.73 12.57
C GLU A 114 11.88 -1.80 12.18
N SER A 115 10.66 -1.74 12.74
CA SER A 115 9.58 -2.66 12.35
C SER A 115 9.09 -2.36 10.94
N ASN A 116 8.99 -1.08 10.57
CA ASN A 116 8.61 -0.66 9.22
C ASN A 116 9.59 -1.17 8.17
N LEU A 117 10.90 -1.00 8.39
CA LEU A 117 11.93 -1.46 7.47
C LEU A 117 11.89 -2.99 7.27
N LEU A 118 11.70 -3.73 8.37
CA LEU A 118 11.66 -5.19 8.34
C LEU A 118 10.40 -5.71 7.61
N VAL A 119 9.24 -5.09 7.83
CA VAL A 119 8.02 -5.43 7.07
C VAL A 119 8.21 -5.15 5.58
N GLU A 120 8.83 -4.04 5.22
CA GLU A 120 9.18 -3.75 3.83
C GLU A 120 10.19 -4.77 3.26
N ASP A 121 11.15 -5.25 4.06
CA ASP A 121 12.09 -6.28 3.61
C ASP A 121 11.33 -7.57 3.29
N LEU A 122 10.37 -7.95 4.13
CA LEU A 122 9.50 -9.10 3.88
C LEU A 122 8.64 -8.88 2.63
N GLU A 123 8.08 -7.69 2.42
CA GLU A 123 7.28 -7.33 1.24
C GLU A 123 8.09 -7.59 -0.05
N ILE A 124 9.36 -7.19 -0.05
CA ILE A 124 10.27 -7.35 -1.20
C ILE A 124 10.67 -8.82 -1.40
N ILE A 125 11.08 -9.54 -0.34
CA ILE A 125 11.54 -10.94 -0.48
C ILE A 125 10.40 -11.84 -0.94
N THR A 126 9.20 -11.61 -0.42
CA THR A 126 8.03 -12.44 -0.71
C THR A 126 7.35 -12.06 -2.01
N ASP A 127 7.63 -10.87 -2.55
CA ASP A 127 6.89 -10.25 -3.66
C ASP A 127 5.38 -10.17 -3.37
N VAL A 128 5.03 -9.92 -2.11
CA VAL A 128 3.66 -9.88 -1.62
C VAL A 128 3.46 -8.63 -0.79
N GLN A 129 2.37 -7.91 -1.05
CA GLN A 129 2.00 -6.70 -0.32
C GLN A 129 1.76 -6.98 1.17
N ARG A 130 2.16 -6.05 2.05
CA ARG A 130 1.96 -6.20 3.50
C ARG A 130 0.49 -6.29 3.90
N GLU A 131 -0.41 -5.72 3.11
CA GLU A 131 -1.86 -5.83 3.26
C GLU A 131 -2.32 -7.30 3.17
N ALA A 132 -1.66 -8.12 2.34
CA ALA A 132 -1.90 -9.57 2.26
C ALA A 132 -1.34 -10.34 3.47
N PHE A 133 -0.49 -9.73 4.29
CA PHE A 133 -0.10 -10.27 5.61
C PHE A 133 -1.06 -9.86 6.73
N HIS A 134 -2.23 -9.29 6.39
CA HIS A 134 -3.16 -8.68 7.32
C HIS A 134 -2.54 -7.55 8.18
N LEU A 135 -1.44 -6.95 7.72
CA LEU A 135 -0.88 -5.75 8.34
C LEU A 135 -1.60 -4.52 7.80
N ARG A 136 -2.09 -3.70 8.72
CA ARG A 136 -2.80 -2.46 8.38
C ARG A 136 -1.91 -1.24 8.64
N PRO A 137 -1.87 -0.28 7.70
CA PRO A 137 -1.36 1.05 8.01
C PRO A 137 -2.27 1.70 9.07
N GLU A 138 -1.70 2.63 9.83
CA GLU A 138 -2.47 3.48 10.74
C GLU A 138 -2.93 4.79 10.11
N GLU A 139 -2.43 5.12 8.91
CA GLU A 139 -2.87 6.29 8.20
C GLU A 139 -4.33 6.10 7.77
N ASP A 140 -5.17 7.05 8.16
CA ASP A 140 -6.55 7.09 7.69
C ASP A 140 -6.56 7.37 6.19
N GLY A 141 -7.25 6.50 5.46
CA GLY A 141 -7.46 6.66 4.03
C GLY A 141 -8.12 8.00 3.66
N ALA A 142 -7.93 8.37 2.40
CA ALA A 142 -8.70 9.41 1.74
C ALA A 142 -10.22 9.14 1.80
N SER A 143 -11.01 10.13 1.42
CA SER A 143 -12.45 9.95 1.17
C SER A 143 -12.72 9.90 -0.34
N ILE A 144 -13.73 9.14 -0.74
CA ILE A 144 -14.29 9.12 -2.11
C ILE A 144 -15.72 9.63 -2.06
N PHE A 145 -16.11 10.42 -3.05
CA PHE A 145 -17.48 10.85 -3.25
C PHE A 145 -17.80 10.93 -4.74
N GLY A 146 -19.03 10.59 -5.13
CA GLY A 146 -19.51 10.73 -6.50
C GLY A 146 -20.29 9.50 -7.00
N PRO A 147 -20.62 9.47 -8.31
CA PRO A 147 -21.54 8.48 -8.90
C PRO A 147 -20.87 7.11 -9.10
N LEU A 148 -20.61 6.45 -7.97
CA LEU A 148 -19.94 5.15 -7.88
C LEU A 148 -20.71 4.25 -6.91
N ARG A 149 -21.06 3.03 -7.36
CA ARG A 149 -21.57 1.97 -6.51
C ARG A 149 -20.46 1.03 -6.10
N ILE A 150 -20.23 0.95 -4.80
CA ILE A 150 -19.24 0.07 -4.21
C ILE A 150 -19.92 -1.05 -3.43
N ARG A 151 -19.31 -2.22 -3.47
CA ARG A 151 -19.66 -3.35 -2.63
C ARG A 151 -18.48 -3.66 -1.72
N GLU A 152 -18.68 -3.48 -0.44
CA GLU A 152 -17.68 -3.77 0.58
C GLU A 152 -18.01 -5.10 1.27
N THR A 153 -17.06 -6.04 1.20
CA THR A 153 -17.16 -7.31 1.92
C THR A 153 -16.54 -7.16 3.31
N THR A 154 -17.39 -6.87 4.31
CA THR A 154 -16.96 -6.75 5.72
C THR A 154 -17.13 -8.07 6.47
N ARG A 155 -16.48 -8.21 7.64
CA ARG A 155 -16.70 -9.34 8.57
C ARG A 155 -18.16 -9.48 9.03
N ARG A 156 -18.98 -8.41 8.91
CA ARG A 156 -20.39 -8.38 9.35
C ARG A 156 -21.36 -8.62 8.19
N GLY A 157 -20.87 -8.84 6.98
CA GLY A 157 -21.66 -9.05 5.77
C GLY A 157 -21.20 -8.19 4.60
N VAL A 158 -21.74 -8.51 3.43
CA VAL A 158 -21.57 -7.74 2.20
C VAL A 158 -22.53 -6.55 2.27
N ARG A 159 -22.01 -5.34 2.10
CA ARG A 159 -22.80 -4.12 1.99
C ARG A 159 -22.54 -3.47 0.65
N GLU A 160 -23.62 -3.17 -0.05
CA GLU A 160 -23.59 -2.37 -1.26
C GLU A 160 -24.04 -0.97 -0.89
N MET A 161 -23.28 0.03 -1.31
CA MET A 161 -23.52 1.44 -0.97
C MET A 161 -23.22 2.31 -2.18
N HIS A 162 -24.04 3.33 -2.39
CA HIS A 162 -23.79 4.37 -3.37
C HIS A 162 -22.97 5.50 -2.74
N CYS A 163 -21.83 5.85 -3.33
CA CYS A 163 -20.91 6.89 -2.84
C CYS A 163 -21.42 8.34 -3.01
N GLN A 164 -22.72 8.52 -3.23
CA GLN A 164 -23.38 9.81 -3.42
C GLN A 164 -24.65 9.89 -2.58
N GLU A 165 -25.50 8.86 -2.64
CA GLU A 165 -26.78 8.82 -1.93
C GLU A 165 -26.67 8.30 -0.49
N ASP A 166 -25.78 7.32 -0.23
CA ASP A 166 -25.71 6.61 1.05
C ASP A 166 -24.61 7.14 1.99
N VAL A 167 -23.86 8.16 1.56
CA VAL A 167 -22.73 8.72 2.31
C VAL A 167 -22.99 10.18 2.67
N GLY A 168 -22.58 10.58 3.88
CA GLY A 168 -22.70 11.97 4.32
C GLY A 168 -21.69 12.91 3.67
N GLU A 169 -21.68 14.17 4.10
CA GLU A 169 -20.81 15.25 3.58
C GLU A 169 -19.29 14.97 3.64
N ALA A 170 -18.87 13.93 4.38
CA ALA A 170 -17.47 13.50 4.46
C ALA A 170 -17.06 12.51 3.35
N GLY A 171 -18.01 12.01 2.55
CA GLY A 171 -17.83 10.94 1.58
C GLY A 171 -17.58 9.57 2.22
N TYR A 172 -17.35 8.57 1.37
CA TYR A 172 -16.96 7.22 1.78
C TYR A 172 -15.47 7.19 2.19
N PRO A 173 -15.12 6.87 3.45
CA PRO A 173 -13.73 6.72 3.84
C PRO A 173 -13.14 5.44 3.23
N ILE A 174 -12.00 5.56 2.55
CA ILE A 174 -11.33 4.42 1.91
C ILE A 174 -10.86 3.43 2.99
N PRO A 175 -11.28 2.16 2.93
CA PRO A 175 -10.79 1.15 3.87
C PRO A 175 -9.30 0.88 3.62
N ASN A 176 -8.59 0.53 4.69
CA ASN A 176 -7.16 0.17 4.61
C ASN A 176 -6.90 -1.03 3.69
N ASN A 177 -7.87 -1.94 3.59
CA ASN A 177 -7.82 -3.05 2.66
C ASN A 177 -8.69 -2.74 1.44
N VAL A 178 -8.06 -2.38 0.33
CA VAL A 178 -8.76 -2.05 -0.91
C VAL A 178 -9.24 -3.30 -1.62
N ASP A 179 -8.66 -4.48 -1.36
CA ASP A 179 -9.03 -5.74 -2.04
C ASP A 179 -10.42 -6.25 -1.65
N THR A 180 -10.98 -5.80 -0.53
CA THR A 180 -12.36 -6.13 -0.11
C THR A 180 -13.42 -5.25 -0.74
N LEU A 181 -12.99 -4.26 -1.54
CA LEU A 181 -13.86 -3.31 -2.22
C LEU A 181 -14.00 -3.70 -3.69
N ASP A 182 -15.24 -3.95 -4.09
CA ASP A 182 -15.61 -4.26 -5.47
C ASP A 182 -16.39 -3.07 -6.06
N PHE A 183 -16.01 -2.67 -7.27
CA PHE A 183 -16.75 -1.66 -8.03
C PHE A 183 -17.85 -2.36 -8.81
N VAL A 184 -19.11 -2.08 -8.46
CA VAL A 184 -20.28 -2.73 -9.08
C VAL A 184 -20.69 -1.99 -10.33
N ASP A 185 -20.81 -0.67 -10.22
CA ASP A 185 -21.37 0.19 -11.25
C ASP A 185 -20.85 1.62 -11.11
N HIS A 186 -20.79 2.36 -12.21
CA HIS A 186 -20.33 3.74 -12.24
C HIS A 186 -20.93 4.48 -13.44
N ASP A 187 -21.35 5.73 -13.21
CA ASP A 187 -21.81 6.66 -14.26
C ASP A 187 -20.81 7.80 -14.50
N ALA A 188 -19.65 7.73 -13.84
CA ALA A 188 -18.62 8.75 -13.90
C ALA A 188 -17.87 8.74 -15.23
N LYS A 189 -17.44 9.92 -15.68
CA LYS A 189 -16.59 10.14 -16.86
C LYS A 189 -15.12 10.26 -16.52
N PHE A 190 -14.78 10.72 -15.32
CA PHE A 190 -13.41 10.88 -14.85
C PHE A 190 -13.33 10.91 -13.33
N VAL A 191 -12.12 10.70 -12.80
CA VAL A 191 -11.80 10.79 -11.38
C VAL A 191 -10.97 12.04 -11.14
N ILE A 192 -11.30 12.84 -10.13
CA ILE A 192 -10.52 14.00 -9.70
C ILE A 192 -9.99 13.82 -8.28
N ALA A 193 -8.66 13.77 -8.16
CA ALA A 193 -7.95 13.67 -6.90
C ALA A 193 -7.58 15.06 -6.41
N ILE A 194 -8.15 15.47 -5.27
CA ILE A 194 -8.06 16.82 -4.71
C ILE A 194 -7.24 16.78 -3.43
N GLU A 195 -6.24 17.64 -3.30
CA GLU A 195 -5.40 17.70 -2.09
C GLU A 195 -6.13 18.33 -0.90
N THR A 196 -6.71 19.52 -1.10
CA THR A 196 -7.23 20.34 -0.02
C THR A 196 -8.68 19.98 0.32
N GLY A 197 -8.94 19.69 1.60
CA GLY A 197 -10.28 19.37 2.07
C GLY A 197 -11.30 20.50 1.88
N GLY A 198 -10.83 21.76 1.86
CA GLY A 198 -11.68 22.92 1.58
C GLY A 198 -12.19 22.93 0.14
N MET A 199 -11.33 22.62 -0.84
CA MET A 199 -11.76 22.52 -2.24
C MET A 199 -12.68 21.31 -2.45
N TYR A 200 -12.35 20.18 -1.82
CA TYR A 200 -13.18 18.97 -1.86
C TYR A 200 -14.60 19.25 -1.33
N ALA A 201 -14.73 19.89 -0.16
CA ALA A 201 -16.02 20.28 0.41
C ALA A 201 -16.80 21.24 -0.51
N ARG A 202 -16.11 22.22 -1.12
CA ARG A 202 -16.76 23.18 -2.03
C ARG A 202 -17.25 22.55 -3.33
N LEU A 203 -16.51 21.61 -3.90
CA LEU A 203 -16.93 20.90 -5.11
C LEU A 203 -18.14 20.01 -4.86
N MET A 204 -18.20 19.36 -3.68
CA MET A 204 -19.39 18.63 -3.24
C MET A 204 -20.59 19.56 -3.03
N GLU A 205 -20.42 20.70 -2.33
CA GLU A 205 -21.49 21.67 -2.11
C GLU A 205 -22.08 22.22 -3.42
N ASN A 206 -21.26 22.36 -4.46
CA ASN A 206 -21.68 22.86 -5.77
C ASN A 206 -22.29 21.77 -6.68
N GLY A 207 -22.29 20.50 -6.28
CA GLY A 207 -22.81 19.38 -7.08
C GLY A 207 -21.99 19.10 -8.34
N PHE A 208 -20.67 19.34 -8.29
CA PHE A 208 -19.78 19.14 -9.45
C PHE A 208 -19.76 17.67 -9.91
N ASP A 209 -19.91 16.73 -8.98
CA ASP A 209 -19.99 15.30 -9.23
C ASP A 209 -21.22 14.93 -10.08
N GLU A 210 -22.37 15.55 -9.84
CA GLU A 210 -23.60 15.35 -10.63
C GLU A 210 -23.54 16.03 -12.00
N GLU A 211 -23.09 17.28 -12.05
CA GLU A 211 -23.09 18.08 -13.28
C GLU A 211 -22.12 17.51 -14.33
N TYR A 212 -20.92 17.10 -13.89
CA TYR A 212 -19.87 16.61 -14.79
C TYR A 212 -19.72 15.09 -14.79
N GLY A 213 -20.36 14.37 -13.87
CA GLY A 213 -20.17 12.93 -13.69
C GLY A 213 -18.76 12.63 -13.21
N ALA A 214 -18.31 13.25 -12.12
CA ALA A 214 -16.93 13.15 -11.64
C ALA A 214 -16.85 12.44 -10.28
N ILE A 215 -15.89 11.52 -10.12
CA ILE A 215 -15.59 10.93 -8.81
C ILE A 215 -14.56 11.82 -8.11
N LEU A 216 -14.96 12.43 -7.01
CA LEU A 216 -14.10 13.25 -6.16
C LEU A 216 -13.34 12.35 -5.17
N VAL A 217 -12.02 12.46 -5.15
CA VAL A 217 -11.16 11.71 -4.20
C VAL A 217 -10.32 12.70 -3.41
N HIS A 218 -10.46 12.71 -2.08
CA HIS A 218 -9.75 13.65 -1.21
C HIS A 218 -8.44 13.07 -0.68
N LEU A 219 -7.29 13.54 -1.16
CA LEU A 219 -5.97 12.99 -0.84
C LEU A 219 -5.47 13.31 0.59
N LYS A 220 -5.91 14.43 1.20
CA LYS A 220 -5.42 14.95 2.50
C LYS A 220 -3.89 15.13 2.55
N GLY A 221 -3.32 15.78 1.54
CA GLY A 221 -1.88 15.96 1.41
C GLY A 221 -1.20 14.75 0.77
N GLN A 222 -0.18 14.19 1.43
CA GLN A 222 0.55 13.03 0.88
C GLN A 222 -0.34 11.78 0.86
N PRO A 223 -0.63 11.21 -0.32
CA PRO A 223 -1.64 10.17 -0.42
C PRO A 223 -1.16 8.85 0.17
N ALA A 224 -1.96 8.29 1.06
CA ALA A 224 -1.76 6.97 1.63
C ALA A 224 -1.67 5.90 0.52
N ARG A 225 -1.09 4.73 0.85
CA ARG A 225 -1.03 3.60 -0.09
C ARG A 225 -2.43 3.16 -0.53
N SER A 226 -3.40 3.11 0.38
CA SER A 226 -4.79 2.74 0.09
C SER A 226 -5.42 3.67 -0.94
N THR A 227 -5.26 4.99 -0.77
CA THR A 227 -5.74 6.01 -1.72
C THR A 227 -5.16 5.80 -3.12
N ARG A 228 -3.84 5.58 -3.21
CA ARG A 228 -3.17 5.34 -4.50
C ARG A 228 -3.64 4.05 -5.18
N ARG A 229 -3.84 2.98 -4.40
CA ARG A 229 -4.41 1.72 -4.91
C ARG A 229 -5.82 1.91 -5.46
N VAL A 230 -6.66 2.67 -4.77
CA VAL A 230 -8.01 2.97 -5.27
C VAL A 230 -7.93 3.73 -6.59
N LEU A 231 -7.14 4.80 -6.67
CA LEU A 231 -6.99 5.58 -7.91
C LEU A 231 -6.52 4.70 -9.07
N ARG A 232 -5.55 3.82 -8.83
CA ARG A 232 -5.07 2.87 -9.84
C ARG A 232 -6.15 1.88 -10.25
N ARG A 233 -6.91 1.31 -9.30
CA ARG A 233 -8.00 0.38 -9.64
C ARG A 233 -9.15 1.07 -10.38
N LEU A 234 -9.48 2.32 -10.04
CA LEU A 234 -10.48 3.10 -10.79
C LEU A 234 -10.01 3.32 -12.24
N ASN A 235 -8.72 3.58 -12.45
CA ASN A 235 -8.17 3.71 -13.79
C ASN A 235 -8.15 2.36 -14.54
N ASP A 236 -7.58 1.30 -13.97
CA ASP A 236 -7.44 0.01 -14.66
C ASP A 236 -8.76 -0.76 -14.84
N SER A 237 -9.64 -0.74 -13.83
CA SER A 237 -10.86 -1.57 -13.83
C SER A 237 -12.04 -0.89 -14.49
N LEU A 238 -12.11 0.44 -14.42
CA LEU A 238 -13.22 1.24 -14.96
C LEU A 238 -12.80 2.07 -16.18
N ASP A 239 -11.54 2.01 -16.60
CA ASP A 239 -10.97 2.81 -17.70
C ASP A 239 -11.19 4.33 -17.53
N LEU A 240 -11.29 4.78 -16.28
CA LEU A 240 -11.56 6.18 -15.98
C LEU A 240 -10.27 7.00 -16.00
N PRO A 241 -10.24 8.14 -16.72
CA PRO A 241 -9.11 9.06 -16.65
C PRO A 241 -9.02 9.66 -15.25
N VAL A 242 -7.80 9.63 -14.69
CA VAL A 242 -7.52 10.18 -13.36
C VAL A 242 -6.85 11.54 -13.52
N VAL A 243 -7.43 12.55 -12.88
CA VAL A 243 -6.96 13.92 -12.88
C VAL A 243 -6.55 14.31 -11.48
N VAL A 244 -5.40 14.96 -11.33
CA VAL A 244 -4.89 15.43 -10.04
C VAL A 244 -5.00 16.96 -9.99
N PHE A 245 -5.71 17.45 -8.97
CA PHE A 245 -5.93 18.87 -8.70
C PHE A 245 -5.33 19.25 -7.36
N THR A 246 -4.18 19.91 -7.42
CA THR A 246 -3.41 20.38 -6.27
C THR A 246 -2.98 21.84 -6.49
N ASP A 247 -2.41 22.44 -5.44
CA ASP A 247 -1.93 23.80 -5.50
C ASP A 247 -0.66 23.92 -6.38
N GLY A 248 -0.31 25.15 -6.75
CA GLY A 248 0.83 25.45 -7.62
C GLY A 248 2.17 25.49 -6.89
N ASP A 249 2.43 24.55 -5.97
CA ASP A 249 3.65 24.52 -5.17
C ASP A 249 4.51 23.25 -5.38
N PRO A 250 5.83 23.29 -5.06
CA PRO A 250 6.69 22.12 -5.22
C PRO A 250 6.27 20.88 -4.42
N TRP A 251 5.50 21.04 -3.35
CA TRP A 251 4.99 19.93 -2.53
C TRP A 251 3.83 19.21 -3.22
N SER A 252 2.95 19.98 -3.85
CA SER A 252 1.82 19.56 -4.66
C SER A 252 2.30 18.77 -5.89
N TYR A 253 3.36 19.24 -6.56
CA TYR A 253 4.02 18.46 -7.62
C TYR A 253 4.56 17.12 -7.11
N ARG A 254 5.04 17.07 -5.86
CA ARG A 254 5.49 15.81 -5.26
C ARG A 254 4.34 14.87 -4.94
N ILE A 255 3.17 15.40 -4.59
CA ILE A 255 1.94 14.63 -4.41
C ILE A 255 1.53 14.01 -5.75
N TYR A 256 1.46 14.82 -6.81
CA TYR A 256 1.22 14.33 -8.17
C TYR A 256 2.22 13.26 -8.58
N ALA A 257 3.53 13.51 -8.42
CA ALA A 257 4.56 12.54 -8.76
C ALA A 257 4.42 11.21 -7.98
N SER A 258 3.94 11.28 -6.72
CA SER A 258 3.70 10.09 -5.90
C SER A 258 2.51 9.24 -6.38
N VAL A 259 1.54 9.87 -7.04
CA VAL A 259 0.38 9.20 -7.66
C VAL A 259 0.75 8.68 -9.04
N ALA A 260 1.39 9.51 -9.87
CA ALA A 260 1.69 9.19 -11.26
C ALA A 260 2.83 8.16 -11.40
N TYR A 261 3.94 8.36 -10.68
CA TYR A 261 5.17 7.58 -10.84
C TYR A 261 5.49 6.69 -9.62
N GLY A 262 4.64 6.72 -8.59
CA GLY A 262 4.86 6.01 -7.34
C GLY A 262 5.85 6.71 -6.41
N SER A 263 6.18 6.05 -5.30
CA SER A 263 7.13 6.60 -4.31
C SER A 263 8.46 5.86 -4.37
N ILE A 264 9.56 6.59 -4.26
CA ILE A 264 10.94 6.07 -4.12
C ILE A 264 11.05 4.95 -3.06
N LYS A 265 10.25 5.01 -1.99
CA LYS A 265 10.25 4.01 -0.90
C LYS A 265 9.45 2.74 -1.22
N SER A 266 8.69 2.73 -2.31
CA SER A 266 7.81 1.61 -2.70
C SER A 266 8.06 1.22 -4.15
N ALA A 267 9.30 1.41 -4.62
CA ALA A 267 9.69 1.19 -6.01
C ALA A 267 9.45 -0.27 -6.47
N HIS A 268 9.51 -1.23 -5.55
CA HIS A 268 9.19 -2.63 -5.82
C HIS A 268 7.71 -2.87 -6.15
N MET A 269 6.80 -1.99 -5.69
CA MET A 269 5.36 -2.10 -5.94
C MET A 269 4.82 -0.92 -6.75
N SER A 270 5.69 -0.18 -7.45
CA SER A 270 5.22 0.97 -8.24
C SER A 270 4.21 0.54 -9.29
N GLU A 271 4.34 -0.65 -9.89
CA GLU A 271 3.37 -1.18 -10.86
C GLU A 271 1.95 -1.31 -10.30
N LEU A 272 1.81 -1.61 -9.00
CA LEU A 272 0.52 -1.83 -8.34
C LEU A 272 -0.05 -0.56 -7.67
N LEU A 273 0.74 0.50 -7.58
CA LEU A 273 0.42 1.71 -6.81
C LEU A 273 0.40 2.98 -7.65
N ALA A 274 1.14 3.04 -8.74
CA ALA A 274 1.30 4.22 -9.57
C ALA A 274 0.28 4.22 -10.71
N THR A 275 -0.30 5.38 -11.03
CA THR A 275 -1.23 5.57 -12.15
C THR A 275 -0.58 6.51 -13.17
N PRO A 276 0.25 6.00 -14.10
CA PRO A 276 1.07 6.84 -14.99
C PRO A 276 0.23 7.69 -15.95
N GLN A 277 -0.99 7.24 -16.28
CA GLN A 277 -1.96 8.00 -17.07
C GLN A 277 -2.59 9.19 -16.33
N ALA A 278 -2.25 9.40 -15.05
CA ALA A 278 -2.81 10.51 -14.29
C ALA A 278 -2.39 11.86 -14.88
N GLN A 279 -3.36 12.76 -15.10
CA GLN A 279 -3.11 14.08 -15.67
C GLN A 279 -3.09 15.17 -14.59
N PHE A 280 -2.13 16.07 -14.64
CA PHE A 280 -2.07 17.22 -13.74
C PHE A 280 -2.88 18.39 -14.28
N VAL A 281 -4.01 18.69 -13.64
CA VAL A 281 -4.91 19.82 -13.99
C VAL A 281 -4.94 20.87 -12.87
N GLY A 282 -4.10 20.70 -11.84
CA GLY A 282 -3.88 21.70 -10.79
C GLY A 282 -3.37 23.05 -11.31
N VAL A 283 -3.13 24.00 -10.40
CA VAL A 283 -2.68 25.35 -10.77
C VAL A 283 -1.30 25.28 -11.44
N GLN A 284 -1.27 25.43 -12.76
CA GLN A 284 -0.04 25.47 -13.54
C GLN A 284 0.58 26.89 -13.47
N PRO A 285 1.91 27.01 -13.32
CA PRO A 285 2.62 28.29 -13.30
C PRO A 285 2.64 29.00 -14.66
#